data_AF-A0A0K6SAE3-F1
#
_entry.id   AF-A0A0K6SAE3-F1
#
_cell.length_a   1.000
_cell.length_b   1.000
_cell.length_c   1.000
_cell.angle_alpha   90.00
_cell.angle_beta   90.00
_cell.angle_gamma   90.00
#
_symmetry.space_group_name_H-M   'P 1'
#
loop_
_entity.id
_entity.type
_entity.pdbx_description
1 polymer ?
#
loop_
_entity_poly.entity_id
_entity_poly.type
_entity_poly.pdbx_seq_one_letter_code
_entity_poly.pdbx_strand_id
1 'polypeptide(L)'
;VTIENDEETARAAAEIFSGFDEATQAKIDLRVTSALDEMKKLREAGEKFDIVFIDADKDNYIAYYDEAMAGLLSEQGVIMADNSLCALVYEEGDSRRDALHKFNQHVREDDRVEQSVLTVREGITIIMPKKN
;
A
#
# COMPACT_ATOMS: atom_id res chain seq x y z
N VAL A 1 -5.02 -1.22 10.63
CA VAL A 1 -3.60 -1.00 10.94
C VAL A 1 -3.08 0.04 9.97
N THR A 2 -2.42 1.07 10.48
CA THR A 2 -1.77 2.15 9.72
C THR A 2 -0.31 2.17 10.13
N ILE A 3 0.60 2.23 9.16
CA ILE A 3 2.04 2.16 9.42
C ILE A 3 2.68 3.42 8.85
N GLU A 4 3.47 4.12 9.67
CA GLU A 4 4.21 5.32 9.30
C GLU A 4 5.61 5.19 9.91
N ASN A 5 6.67 5.43 9.14
CA ASN A 5 8.04 5.29 9.66
C ASN A 5 8.61 6.62 10.15
N ASP A 6 8.09 7.75 9.67
CA ASP A 6 8.50 9.07 10.11
C ASP A 6 7.80 9.47 11.42
N GLU A 7 8.59 9.65 12.47
CA GLU A 7 8.07 9.98 13.81
C GLU A 7 7.32 11.31 13.84
N GLU A 8 7.74 12.32 13.05
CA GLU A 8 7.09 13.62 13.05
C GLU A 8 5.70 13.54 12.39
N THR A 9 5.63 12.90 11.22
CA THR A 9 4.37 12.64 10.52
C THR A 9 3.43 11.77 11.35
N ALA A 10 3.94 10.70 11.96
CA ALA A 10 3.16 9.84 12.85
C ALA A 10 2.60 10.60 14.06
N ARG A 11 3.39 11.50 14.66
CA ARG A 11 2.95 12.33 15.78
C ARG A 11 1.84 13.29 15.36
N ALA A 12 1.99 13.95 14.21
CA ALA A 12 0.95 14.82 13.66
C ALA A 12 -0.36 14.05 13.38
N ALA A 13 -0.24 12.84 12.80
CA ALA A 13 -1.39 11.97 12.59
C ALA A 13 -2.08 11.57 13.92
N ALA A 14 -1.30 11.18 14.93
CA ALA A 14 -1.83 10.83 16.25
C ALA A 14 -2.57 12.01 16.93
N GLU A 15 -2.05 13.23 16.82
CA GLU A 15 -2.72 14.44 17.30
C GLU A 15 -4.08 14.63 16.62
N ILE A 16 -4.14 14.47 15.29
CA ILE A 16 -5.40 14.55 14.54
C ILE A 16 -6.36 13.44 14.97
N PHE A 17 -5.88 12.20 15.07
CA PHE A 17 -6.71 11.05 15.44
C PHE A 17 -7.33 11.19 16.83
N SER A 18 -6.61 11.82 17.77
CA SER A 18 -7.12 12.08 19.12
C SER A 18 -8.37 12.98 19.16
N GLY A 19 -8.61 13.75 18.10
CA GLY A 19 -9.79 14.60 17.94
C GLY A 19 -11.03 13.90 17.38
N PHE A 20 -10.93 12.64 16.96
CA PHE A 20 -12.07 11.87 16.47
C PHE A 20 -12.94 11.31 17.60
N ASP A 21 -14.16 10.87 17.30
CA ASP A 21 -14.99 10.15 18.27
C ASP A 21 -14.38 8.79 18.63
N GLU A 22 -14.74 8.26 19.81
CA GLU A 22 -14.19 7.00 20.34
C GLU A 22 -14.35 5.81 19.37
N ALA A 23 -15.48 5.74 18.65
CA ALA A 23 -15.75 4.64 17.72
C ALA A 23 -14.87 4.71 16.47
N THR A 24 -14.49 5.92 16.04
CA THR A 24 -13.52 6.12 14.97
C THR A 24 -12.10 5.83 15.44
N GLN A 25 -11.70 6.32 16.62
CA GLN A 25 -10.38 6.05 17.19
C GLN A 25 -10.12 4.55 17.36
N ALA A 26 -11.12 3.79 17.82
CA ALA A 26 -11.01 2.34 18.01
C ALA A 26 -10.72 1.54 16.72
N LYS A 27 -10.89 2.14 15.54
CA LYS A 27 -10.59 1.52 14.24
C LYS A 27 -9.17 1.80 13.75
N ILE A 28 -8.45 2.70 14.42
CA ILE A 28 -7.11 3.15 14.02
C ILE A 28 -6.09 2.50 14.96
N ASP A 29 -5.20 1.71 14.37
CA ASP A 29 -4.03 1.14 15.02
C ASP A 29 -2.79 1.68 14.30
N LEU A 30 -2.24 2.79 14.81
CA LEU A 30 -1.07 3.46 14.25
C LEU A 30 0.21 2.83 14.81
N ARG A 31 1.08 2.32 13.93
CA ARG A 31 2.37 1.72 14.28
C ARG A 31 3.50 2.54 13.68
N VAL A 32 4.41 3.02 14.53
CA VAL A 32 5.56 3.83 14.11
C VAL A 32 6.77 2.93 13.87
N THR A 33 6.95 2.47 12.63
CA THR A 33 7.95 1.45 12.27
C THR A 33 8.13 1.35 10.75
N SER A 34 9.16 0.63 10.32
CA SER A 34 9.31 0.16 8.93
C SER A 34 8.08 -0.65 8.49
N ALA A 35 7.43 -0.19 7.41
CA ALA A 35 6.25 -0.85 6.85
C ALA A 35 6.54 -2.30 6.42
N LEU A 36 7.67 -2.56 5.76
CA LEU A 36 8.02 -3.92 5.31
C LEU A 36 8.21 -4.88 6.49
N ASP A 37 8.87 -4.42 7.56
CA ASP A 37 9.11 -5.28 8.73
C ASP A 37 7.80 -5.59 9.45
N GLU A 38 6.90 -4.62 9.51
CA GLU A 38 5.60 -4.80 10.15
C GLU A 38 4.65 -5.67 9.32
N MET A 39 4.65 -5.52 8.00
CA MET A 39 3.93 -6.40 7.09
C MET A 39 4.39 -7.85 7.25
N LYS A 40 5.70 -8.11 7.33
CA LYS A 40 6.23 -9.46 7.57
C LYS A 40 5.74 -10.05 8.89
N LYS A 41 5.80 -9.29 9.98
CA LYS A 41 5.29 -9.75 11.29
C LYS A 41 3.81 -10.06 11.26
N LEU A 42 2.99 -9.19 10.65
CA LEU A 42 1.56 -9.40 10.49
C LEU A 42 1.28 -10.68 9.68
N ARG A 43 2.06 -10.91 8.60
CA ARG A 43 1.93 -12.10 7.75
C ARG A 43 2.29 -13.37 8.52
N GLU A 44 3.38 -13.33 9.28
CA GLU A 44 3.84 -14.44 10.13
C GLU A 44 2.86 -14.74 11.27
N ALA A 45 2.15 -13.71 11.78
CA ALA A 45 1.06 -13.87 12.73
C ALA A 45 -0.23 -14.43 12.10
N GLY A 46 -0.29 -14.56 10.77
CA GLY A 46 -1.46 -15.07 10.05
C GLY A 46 -2.58 -14.04 9.86
N GLU A 47 -2.30 -12.76 10.08
CA GLU A 47 -3.27 -11.69 9.90
C GLU A 47 -3.69 -11.55 8.43
N LYS A 48 -4.94 -11.18 8.21
CA LYS A 48 -5.53 -11.00 6.88
C LYS A 48 -6.28 -9.68 6.79
N PHE A 49 -6.16 -9.03 5.64
CA PHE A 49 -6.76 -7.73 5.36
C PHE A 49 -7.60 -7.80 4.09
N ASP A 50 -8.81 -7.24 4.16
CA ASP A 50 -9.68 -7.08 3.00
C ASP A 50 -9.27 -5.90 2.13
N ILE A 51 -8.56 -4.92 2.69
CA ILE A 51 -8.07 -3.75 1.97
C ILE A 51 -6.63 -3.48 2.41
N VAL A 52 -5.74 -3.34 1.43
CA VAL A 52 -4.36 -2.85 1.61
C VAL A 52 -4.20 -1.59 0.76
N PHE A 53 -3.98 -0.45 1.40
CA PHE A 53 -3.72 0.82 0.71
C PHE A 53 -2.22 1.12 0.77
N ILE A 54 -1.57 1.24 -0.39
CA ILE A 54 -0.14 1.50 -0.53
C ILE A 54 0.04 2.94 -1.02
N ASP A 55 0.48 3.81 -0.10
CA ASP A 55 0.98 5.15 -0.39
C ASP A 55 2.16 5.43 0.53
N ALA A 56 3.34 4.98 0.11
CA ALA A 56 4.58 5.04 0.90
C ALA A 56 5.76 5.41 -0.02
N ASP A 57 6.98 5.00 0.34
CA ASP A 57 8.15 5.15 -0.52
C ASP A 57 8.01 4.29 -1.79
N LYS A 58 8.30 4.88 -2.95
CA LYS A 58 8.01 4.26 -4.25
C LYS A 58 8.98 3.11 -4.58
N ASP A 59 10.18 3.14 -4.00
CA ASP A 59 11.22 2.13 -4.24
C ASP A 59 10.82 0.75 -3.68
N ASN A 60 10.01 0.71 -2.61
CA ASN A 60 9.52 -0.53 -2.00
C ASN A 60 8.15 -1.00 -2.49
N TYR A 61 7.53 -0.35 -3.48
CA TYR A 61 6.16 -0.71 -3.95
C TYR A 61 6.00 -2.18 -4.32
N ILE A 62 6.98 -2.75 -5.04
CA ILE A 62 6.98 -4.18 -5.39
C ILE A 62 7.03 -5.04 -4.12
N ALA A 63 7.88 -4.69 -3.15
CA ALA A 63 8.01 -5.45 -1.92
C ALA A 63 6.73 -5.39 -1.06
N TYR A 64 6.07 -4.24 -0.98
CA TYR A 64 4.77 -4.11 -0.31
C TYR A 64 3.70 -4.96 -0.99
N TYR A 65 3.63 -4.90 -2.32
CA TYR A 65 2.72 -5.72 -3.11
C TYR A 65 2.97 -7.21 -2.91
N ASP A 66 4.22 -7.65 -2.96
CA ASP A 66 4.58 -9.05 -2.81
C ASP A 66 4.28 -9.56 -1.39
N GLU A 67 4.57 -8.79 -0.34
CA GLU A 67 4.19 -9.16 1.04
C GLU A 67 2.66 -9.21 1.20
N ALA A 68 1.93 -8.28 0.57
CA ALA A 68 0.48 -8.30 0.54
C ALA A 68 -0.04 -9.60 -0.08
N MET A 69 0.41 -9.92 -1.29
CA MET A 69 0.02 -11.11 -2.05
C MET A 69 0.53 -12.43 -1.46
N ALA A 70 1.65 -12.42 -0.74
CA ALA A 70 2.24 -13.62 -0.13
C ALA A 70 1.41 -14.18 1.04
N GLY A 71 0.50 -13.39 1.60
CA GLY A 71 -0.39 -13.90 2.64
C GLY A 71 -1.00 -12.88 3.57
N LEU A 72 -0.89 -11.58 3.32
CA LEU A 72 -1.65 -10.58 4.10
C LEU A 72 -3.01 -10.26 3.49
N LEU A 73 -3.13 -10.31 2.17
CA LEU A 73 -4.40 -10.04 1.50
C LEU A 73 -5.36 -11.23 1.69
N SER A 74 -6.63 -10.93 1.98
CA SER A 74 -7.68 -11.94 1.95
C SER A 74 -8.00 -12.36 0.51
N GLU A 75 -8.65 -13.52 0.32
CA GLU A 75 -8.99 -14.03 -1.02
C GLU A 75 -9.93 -13.10 -1.81
N GLN A 76 -10.71 -12.28 -1.09
CA GLN A 76 -11.62 -11.29 -1.67
C GLN A 76 -11.08 -9.86 -1.48
N GLY A 77 -9.83 -9.73 -1.05
CA GLY A 77 -9.23 -8.47 -0.71
C GLY A 77 -8.85 -7.66 -1.94
N VAL A 78 -8.61 -6.37 -1.71
CA VAL A 78 -8.17 -5.42 -2.71
C VAL A 78 -6.91 -4.70 -2.26
N ILE A 79 -5.93 -4.59 -3.16
CA ILE A 79 -4.80 -3.69 -3.01
C ILE A 79 -5.11 -2.43 -3.82
N MET A 80 -4.88 -1.28 -3.20
CA MET A 80 -5.01 0.03 -3.80
C MET A 80 -3.64 0.72 -3.76
N ALA A 81 -2.96 0.81 -4.89
CA ALA A 81 -1.65 1.46 -4.97
C ALA A 81 -1.79 2.88 -5.52
N ASP A 82 -1.48 3.89 -4.69
CA ASP A 82 -1.60 5.31 -5.06
C ASP A 82 -0.38 5.80 -5.86
N ASN A 83 -0.59 6.88 -6.61
CA ASN A 83 0.37 7.56 -7.50
C ASN A 83 0.97 6.65 -8.60
N SER A 84 0.28 5.57 -8.97
CA SER A 84 0.75 4.61 -9.97
C SER A 84 1.05 5.24 -11.34
N LEU A 85 0.35 6.32 -11.72
CA LEU A 85 0.59 7.03 -12.98
C LEU A 85 1.70 8.10 -12.88
N CYS A 86 2.26 8.38 -11.70
CA CYS A 86 3.37 9.33 -11.55
C CYS A 86 4.65 8.90 -12.28
N ALA A 87 4.77 7.63 -12.68
CA ALA A 87 5.81 7.18 -13.62
C ALA A 87 5.80 7.95 -14.95
N LEU A 88 4.68 8.59 -15.32
CA LEU A 88 4.56 9.42 -16.52
C LEU A 88 4.83 10.91 -16.25
N VAL A 89 4.93 11.30 -14.98
CA VAL A 89 5.04 12.70 -14.53
C VAL A 89 6.47 13.02 -14.10
N TYR A 90 7.14 12.08 -13.43
CA TYR A 90 8.53 12.27 -13.01
C TYR A 90 9.49 12.39 -14.21
N GLU A 91 10.53 13.19 -14.03
CA GLU A 91 11.57 13.41 -15.03
C GLU A 91 12.39 12.15 -15.31
N GLU A 92 13.03 12.09 -16.48
CA GLU A 92 13.96 11.01 -16.79
C GLU A 92 15.15 11.00 -15.81
N GLY A 93 15.48 9.82 -15.29
CA GLY A 93 16.53 9.63 -14.28
C GLY A 93 16.08 9.77 -12.83
N ASP A 94 14.81 10.09 -12.56
CA ASP A 94 14.23 10.02 -11.21
C ASP A 94 14.02 8.55 -10.81
N SER A 95 14.57 8.11 -9.67
CA SER A 95 14.44 6.71 -9.22
C SER A 95 13.00 6.30 -9.00
N ARG A 96 12.13 7.22 -8.57
CA ARG A 96 10.71 6.96 -8.32
C ARG A 96 9.97 6.66 -9.62
N ARG A 97 10.37 7.30 -10.72
CA ARG A 97 9.85 7.00 -12.06
C ARG A 97 10.09 5.55 -12.42
N ASP A 98 11.35 5.11 -12.27
CA ASP A 98 11.77 3.77 -12.61
C ASP A 98 11.13 2.73 -11.69
N ALA A 99 11.04 3.02 -10.40
CA ALA A 99 10.40 2.16 -9.41
C ALA A 99 8.91 1.96 -9.71
N LEU A 100 8.16 3.04 -9.95
CA LEU A 100 6.74 2.96 -10.31
C LEU A 100 6.52 2.30 -11.67
N HIS A 101 7.40 2.55 -12.65
CA HIS A 101 7.32 1.88 -13.95
C HIS A 101 7.51 0.36 -13.80
N LYS A 102 8.52 -0.07 -13.04
CA LYS A 102 8.76 -1.49 -12.73
C LYS A 102 7.60 -2.11 -11.96
N PHE A 103 7.06 -1.40 -10.97
CA PHE A 103 5.87 -1.83 -10.24
C PHE A 103 4.68 -2.05 -11.18
N ASN A 104 4.38 -1.10 -12.05
CA ASN A 104 3.28 -1.23 -13.00
C ASN A 104 3.47 -2.41 -13.96
N GLN A 105 4.70 -2.68 -14.42
CA GLN A 105 4.97 -3.87 -15.24
C GLN A 105 4.83 -5.16 -14.42
N HIS A 106 5.34 -5.19 -13.19
CA HIS A 106 5.24 -6.34 -12.28
C HIS A 106 3.79 -6.76 -12.07
N VAL A 107 2.90 -5.80 -11.74
CA VAL A 107 1.47 -6.09 -11.57
C VAL A 107 0.80 -6.47 -12.89
N ARG A 108 1.22 -5.90 -14.02
CA ARG A 108 0.71 -6.25 -15.35
C ARG A 108 1.04 -7.69 -15.76
N GLU A 109 2.18 -8.19 -15.31
CA GLU A 109 2.69 -9.52 -15.64
C GLU A 109 2.28 -10.58 -14.61
N ASP A 110 1.65 -10.19 -13.50
CA ASP A 110 1.19 -11.12 -12.47
C ASP A 110 -0.15 -11.79 -12.86
N ASP A 111 -0.07 -13.03 -13.34
CA ASP A 111 -1.22 -13.81 -13.74
C ASP A 111 -2.18 -14.17 -12.58
N ARG A 112 -1.82 -13.91 -11.31
CA ARG A 112 -2.67 -14.19 -10.15
C ARG A 112 -3.75 -13.14 -9.92
N VAL A 113 -3.64 -11.97 -10.55
CA VAL A 113 -4.49 -10.81 -10.25
C VAL A 113 -5.22 -10.25 -11.47
N GLU A 114 -6.34 -9.59 -11.20
CA GLU A 114 -6.95 -8.62 -12.10
C GLU A 114 -6.59 -7.22 -11.62
N GLN A 115 -6.33 -6.30 -12.55
CA GLN A 115 -6.04 -4.91 -12.21
C GLN A 115 -6.80 -3.93 -13.10
N SER A 116 -7.10 -2.76 -12.52
CA SER A 116 -7.66 -1.61 -13.23
C SER A 116 -7.01 -0.33 -12.70
N VAL A 117 -6.60 0.54 -13.61
CA VAL A 117 -6.02 1.84 -13.26
C VAL A 117 -7.11 2.90 -13.34
N LEU A 118 -7.41 3.52 -12.20
CA LEU A 118 -8.33 4.65 -12.12
C LEU A 118 -7.57 5.94 -12.37
N THR A 119 -8.00 6.72 -13.37
CA THR A 119 -7.41 8.02 -13.72
C THR A 119 -7.88 9.16 -12.79
N VAL A 120 -7.99 8.86 -11.50
CA VAL A 120 -8.32 9.83 -10.45
C VAL A 120 -7.02 10.29 -9.79
N ARG A 121 -6.88 11.62 -9.58
CA ARG A 121 -5.64 12.25 -9.08
C ARG A 121 -4.41 11.81 -9.90
N GLU A 122 -3.43 11.21 -9.25
CA GLU A 122 -2.16 10.77 -9.81
C GLU A 122 -2.16 9.28 -10.20
N GLY A 123 -3.35 8.68 -10.28
CA GLY A 123 -3.57 7.29 -10.68
C GLY A 123 -3.57 6.32 -9.51
N ILE A 124 -4.70 5.65 -9.31
CA ILE A 124 -4.82 4.56 -8.32
C ILE A 124 -4.98 3.25 -9.07
N THR A 125 -4.03 2.32 -8.89
CA THR A 125 -4.17 0.96 -9.41
C THR A 125 -4.93 0.13 -8.39
N ILE A 126 -6.10 -0.37 -8.80
CA ILE A 126 -6.90 -1.34 -8.05
C ILE A 126 -6.46 -2.74 -8.50
N ILE A 127 -6.06 -3.57 -7.54
CA ILE A 127 -5.53 -4.92 -7.80
C ILE A 127 -6.29 -5.92 -6.93
N MET A 128 -6.83 -6.98 -7.53
CA MET A 128 -7.63 -7.99 -6.84
C MET A 128 -7.17 -9.39 -7.25
N PRO A 129 -7.15 -10.37 -6.35
CA PRO A 129 -6.93 -11.76 -6.72
C PRO A 129 -7.97 -12.23 -7.74
N LYS A 130 -7.54 -13.00 -8.75
CA LYS A 130 -8.48 -13.65 -9.68
C LYS A 130 -9.37 -14.63 -8.92
N LYS A 131 -10.66 -14.61 -9.25
CA LYS A 131 -11.60 -15.65 -8.82
C LYS A 131 -11.44 -16.83 -9.77
N ASN A 132 -10.96 -17.97 -9.24
CA ASN A 132 -10.95 -19.24 -9.97
C ASN A 132 -12.38 -19.74 -10.24
#